data_AF-K2PHL5-F1
#
_entry.id   AF-K2PHL5-F1
#
_cell.length_a   1.000
_cell.length_b   1.000
_cell.length_c   1.000
_cell.angle_alpha   90.00
_cell.angle_beta   90.00
_cell.angle_gamma   90.00
#
_symmetry.space_group_name_H-M   'P 1'
#
loop_
_entity.id
_entity.type
_entity.pdbx_description
1 polymer ?
#
loop_
_entity_poly.entity_id
_entity_poly.type
_entity_poly.pdbx_seq_one_letter_code
_entity_poly.pdbx_strand_id
1 'polypeptide(L)'
;MGERITKLAVVEVWQYGKVIFTGNSLEVKEHFNFSQKQFNRISMMGRTVQNGSKPRAQTMYAIKIGEEKVLVPYQAKGKCASIERGKETKEEQRLRRRIQRDMIREEFYNGNNEATL
;
A
#
# COMPACT_ATOMS: atom_id res chain seq x y z
N MET A 1 -1.28 -22.05 -21.94
CA MET A 1 -0.84 -20.99 -21.03
C MET A 1 0.07 -20.07 -21.84
N GLY A 2 -0.24 -18.78 -21.98
CA GLY A 2 0.67 -17.87 -22.69
C GLY A 2 1.87 -17.53 -21.82
N GLU A 3 3.08 -17.56 -22.37
CA GLU A 3 4.26 -17.02 -21.69
C GLU A 3 4.40 -15.55 -22.07
N ARG A 4 4.63 -14.69 -21.08
CA ARG A 4 4.89 -13.27 -21.34
C ARG A 4 6.27 -12.91 -20.82
N ILE A 5 7.07 -12.31 -21.69
CA ILE A 5 8.31 -11.66 -21.28
C ILE A 5 7.91 -10.45 -20.44
N THR A 6 8.30 -10.47 -19.16
CA THR A 6 8.07 -9.37 -18.23
C THR A 6 9.39 -8.78 -17.78
N LYS A 7 9.45 -7.46 -17.69
CA LYS A 7 10.59 -6.75 -17.12
C LYS A 7 10.39 -6.69 -15.61
N LEU A 8 11.24 -7.38 -14.86
CA LEU A 8 11.29 -7.33 -13.42
C LEU A 8 12.37 -6.33 -12.99
N ALA A 9 12.08 -5.54 -11.98
CA ALA A 9 13.07 -4.64 -11.40
C ALA A 9 13.99 -5.46 -10.49
N VAL A 10 15.31 -5.29 -10.63
CA VAL A 10 16.30 -5.78 -9.68
C VAL A 10 16.52 -4.69 -8.65
N VAL A 11 16.29 -5.01 -7.38
CA VAL A 11 16.32 -4.06 -6.27
C VAL A 11 17.18 -4.58 -5.11
N GLU A 12 17.86 -3.66 -4.45
CA GLU A 12 18.39 -3.86 -3.11
C GLU A 12 17.37 -3.35 -2.10
N VAL A 13 17.02 -4.20 -1.14
CA VAL A 13 16.21 -3.82 0.01
C VAL A 13 17.15 -3.39 1.13
N TRP A 14 16.95 -2.18 1.60
CA TRP A 14 17.71 -1.54 2.66
C TRP A 14 16.86 -1.40 3.91
N GLN A 15 17.48 -1.66 5.07
CA GLN A 15 16.90 -1.39 6.38
C GLN A 15 18.04 -1.07 7.36
N TYR A 16 17.84 -0.12 8.28
CA TYR A 16 18.88 0.29 9.23
C TYR A 16 20.21 0.71 8.59
N GLY A 17 20.15 1.26 7.37
CA GLY A 17 21.36 1.69 6.63
C GLY A 17 22.21 0.55 6.09
N LYS A 18 21.69 -0.68 6.06
CA LYS A 18 22.36 -1.85 5.48
C LYS A 18 21.45 -2.51 4.43
N VAL A 19 22.06 -3.14 3.44
CA VAL A 19 21.37 -4.03 2.51
C VAL A 19 21.00 -5.30 3.26
N ILE A 20 19.72 -5.65 3.26
CA ILE A 20 19.21 -6.87 3.89
C ILE A 20 18.87 -7.96 2.86
N PHE A 21 18.63 -7.57 1.60
CA PHE A 21 18.30 -8.50 0.53
C PHE A 21 18.55 -7.85 -0.83
N THR A 22 19.00 -8.63 -1.80
CA THR A 22 19.16 -8.20 -3.19
C THR A 22 18.53 -9.25 -4.09
N GLY A 23 17.65 -8.83 -4.98
CA GLY A 23 16.98 -9.74 -5.89
C GLY A 23 16.01 -9.05 -6.83
N ASN A 24 15.36 -9.83 -7.67
CA ASN A 24 14.32 -9.32 -8.54
C ASN A 24 13.02 -9.03 -7.74
N SER A 25 12.11 -8.28 -8.35
CA SER A 25 10.85 -7.90 -7.68
C SER A 25 9.95 -9.08 -7.28
N LEU A 26 10.08 -10.26 -7.90
CA LEU A 26 9.32 -11.44 -7.50
C LEU A 26 9.94 -12.08 -6.26
N GLU A 27 11.25 -12.30 -6.28
CA GLU A 27 12.04 -12.85 -5.17
C GLU A 27 11.87 -12.01 -3.89
N VAL A 28 11.89 -10.68 -4.01
CA VAL A 28 11.66 -9.79 -2.87
C VAL A 28 10.25 -9.98 -2.29
N LYS A 29 9.24 -10.14 -3.15
CA LYS A 29 7.86 -10.34 -2.69
C LYS A 29 7.71 -11.69 -2.00
N GLU A 30 8.35 -12.73 -2.52
CA GLU A 30 8.31 -14.07 -1.92
C GLU A 30 9.08 -14.10 -0.60
N HIS A 31 10.29 -13.54 -0.56
CA HIS A 31 11.16 -13.55 0.62
C HIS A 31 10.54 -12.81 1.82
N PHE A 32 9.95 -11.63 1.58
CA PHE A 32 9.34 -10.82 2.64
C PHE A 32 7.82 -11.00 2.76
N ASN A 33 7.24 -11.92 1.98
CA ASN A 33 5.79 -12.13 1.86
C ASN A 33 5.02 -10.82 1.59
N PHE A 34 5.54 -9.98 0.70
CA PHE A 34 4.94 -8.70 0.36
C PHE A 34 3.89 -8.81 -0.74
N SER A 35 2.76 -8.13 -0.52
CA SER A 35 1.84 -7.78 -1.59
C SER A 35 2.49 -6.80 -2.58
N GLN A 36 1.99 -6.75 -3.82
CA GLN A 36 2.44 -5.79 -4.82
C GLN A 36 2.34 -4.32 -4.33
N LYS A 37 1.32 -4.00 -3.53
CA LYS A 37 1.13 -2.65 -2.96
C LYS A 37 2.23 -2.31 -1.96
N GLN A 38 2.62 -3.26 -1.10
CA GLN A 38 3.73 -3.08 -0.15
C GLN A 38 5.06 -2.92 -0.88
N PHE A 39 5.33 -3.77 -1.87
CA PHE A 39 6.53 -3.66 -2.71
C PHE A 39 6.63 -2.30 -3.42
N ASN A 40 5.52 -1.80 -3.99
CA ASN A 40 5.49 -0.49 -4.63
C ASN A 40 5.78 0.65 -3.65
N ARG A 41 5.34 0.54 -2.39
CA ARG A 41 5.58 1.53 -1.35
C ARG A 41 7.06 1.64 -1.00
N ILE A 42 7.73 0.51 -0.75
CA ILE A 42 9.17 0.50 -0.44
C ILE A 42 10.02 0.93 -1.64
N SER A 43 9.58 0.60 -2.85
CA SER A 43 10.25 1.03 -4.10
C SER A 43 10.13 2.54 -4.31
N MET A 44 8.95 3.11 -4.05
CA MET A 44 8.75 4.56 -4.07
C MET A 44 9.64 5.25 -3.04
N MET A 45 9.73 4.68 -1.83
CA MET A 45 10.64 5.19 -0.81
C MET A 45 12.10 5.17 -1.28
N GLY A 46 12.59 4.07 -1.86
CA GLY A 46 13.97 4.04 -2.35
C GLY A 46 14.24 5.08 -3.43
N ARG A 47 13.27 5.38 -4.30
CA ARG A 47 13.37 6.50 -5.25
C ARG A 47 13.50 7.86 -4.55
N THR A 48 12.74 8.10 -3.48
CA THR A 48 12.89 9.35 -2.71
C THR A 48 14.25 9.44 -2.02
N VAL A 49 14.80 8.31 -1.57
CA VAL A 49 16.14 8.23 -0.98
C VAL A 49 17.23 8.51 -2.02
N GLN A 50 17.12 7.94 -3.23
CA GLN A 50 18.01 8.27 -4.34
C GLN A 50 17.98 9.75 -4.71
N ASN A 51 16.84 10.41 -4.54
CA ASN A 51 16.67 11.86 -4.75
C ASN A 51 17.16 12.71 -3.56
N GLY A 52 17.84 12.12 -2.57
CA GLY A 52 18.44 12.83 -1.44
C GLY A 52 17.60 12.89 -0.16
N SER A 53 16.44 12.23 -0.12
CA SER A 53 15.65 12.15 1.13
C SER A 53 16.31 11.20 2.12
N LYS A 54 16.40 11.60 3.40
CA LYS A 54 16.89 10.71 4.47
C LYS A 54 15.71 9.93 5.07
N PRO A 55 15.66 8.60 4.92
CA PRO A 55 14.62 7.77 5.52
C PRO A 55 14.81 7.71 7.04
N ARG A 56 13.73 7.44 7.80
CA ARG A 56 13.86 7.17 9.23
C ARG A 56 14.67 5.87 9.43
N ALA A 57 15.45 5.78 10.51
CA ALA A 57 16.41 4.68 10.71
C ALA A 57 15.80 3.27 10.60
N GLN A 58 14.58 3.07 11.08
CA GLN A 58 13.91 1.77 11.08
C GLN A 58 13.18 1.45 9.77
N THR A 59 13.09 2.42 8.84
CA THR A 59 12.26 2.26 7.65
C THR A 59 12.97 1.43 6.59
N MET A 60 12.24 0.43 6.08
CA MET A 60 12.67 -0.39 4.96
C MET A 60 12.34 0.31 3.63
N TYR A 61 13.27 0.30 2.69
CA TYR A 61 13.08 0.84 1.34
C TYR A 61 13.83 0.01 0.31
N ALA A 62 13.43 0.09 -0.96
CA ALA A 62 14.03 -0.68 -2.04
C ALA A 62 14.62 0.23 -3.12
N ILE A 63 15.92 0.13 -3.37
CA ILE A 63 16.66 0.89 -4.38
C ILE A 63 16.72 0.05 -5.65
N LYS A 64 16.27 0.60 -6.78
CA LYS A 64 16.38 -0.06 -8.09
C LYS A 64 17.81 0.09 -8.63
N ILE A 65 18.40 -1.05 -9.01
CA ILE A 65 19.76 -1.14 -9.53
C ILE A 65 19.77 -1.62 -10.97
N GLY A 66 18.77 -2.40 -11.37
CA GLY A 66 18.70 -2.93 -12.73
C GLY A 66 17.30 -3.37 -13.15
N GLU A 67 17.26 -3.96 -14.34
CA GLU A 67 16.09 -4.61 -14.91
C GLU A 67 16.50 -5.98 -15.44
N GLU A 68 15.71 -6.99 -15.12
CA GLU A 68 15.85 -8.36 -15.62
C GLU A 68 14.64 -8.71 -16.47
N LYS A 69 14.83 -9.43 -17.58
CA LYS A 69 13.73 -9.92 -18.41
C LYS A 69 13.49 -11.38 -18.08
N VAL A 70 12.35 -11.67 -17.46
CA VAL A 70 11.98 -13.02 -17.07
C VAL A 70 10.73 -13.48 -17.82
N LEU A 71 10.76 -14.71 -18.29
CA LEU A 71 9.60 -15.41 -18.83
C LEU A 71 8.70 -15.82 -17.65
N VAL A 72 7.55 -15.17 -17.53
CA VAL A 72 6.60 -15.47 -16.46
C VAL A 72 5.34 -16.07 -17.10
N PRO A 73 4.79 -17.17 -16.55
CA PRO A 73 3.52 -17.71 -17.02
C PRO A 73 2.42 -16.66 -16.83
N TYR A 74 1.77 -16.28 -17.93
CA TYR A 74 0.71 -15.29 -17.91
C TYR A 74 -0.54 -15.90 -17.29
N GLN A 75 -0.76 -15.63 -15.99
CA GLN A 75 -2.07 -15.78 -15.40
C GLN A 75 -2.90 -14.54 -15.78
N ALA A 76 -3.83 -14.72 -16.72
CA ALA A 76 -4.83 -13.71 -17.02
C ALA A 76 -5.58 -13.40 -15.71
N LYS A 77 -5.33 -12.24 -15.12
CA LYS A 77 -6.17 -11.73 -14.04
C LYS A 77 -7.54 -11.51 -14.67
N GLY A 78 -8.47 -12.43 -14.39
CA GLY A 78 -9.89 -12.22 -14.69
C GLY A 78 -10.26 -10.82 -14.23
N LYS A 79 -10.99 -10.09 -15.09
CA LYS A 79 -11.47 -8.73 -14.82
C LYS A 79 -11.88 -8.66 -13.35
N CYS A 80 -11.23 -7.80 -12.57
CA CYS A 80 -11.67 -7.51 -11.21
C CYS A 80 -13.15 -7.15 -11.34
N ALA A 81 -14.04 -8.04 -10.88
CA ALA A 81 -15.44 -7.69 -10.74
C ALA A 81 -15.43 -6.50 -9.79
N SER A 82 -15.67 -5.31 -10.35
CA SER A 82 -16.08 -4.17 -9.55
C SER A 82 -17.25 -4.67 -8.72
N ILE A 83 -17.05 -4.82 -7.41
CA ILE A 83 -18.17 -5.00 -6.49
C ILE A 83 -19.10 -3.85 -6.83
N GLU A 84 -20.25 -4.15 -7.45
CA GLU A 84 -21.29 -3.16 -7.69
C GLU A 84 -21.66 -2.64 -6.32
N ARG A 85 -21.11 -1.48 -5.95
CA ARG A 85 -21.65 -0.70 -4.83
C ARG A 85 -23.03 -0.31 -5.30
N GLY A 86 -24.03 -1.07 -4.84
CA GLY A 86 -25.43 -0.73 -5.00
C GLY A 86 -25.61 0.74 -4.63
N LYS A 87 -26.38 1.47 -5.44
CA LYS A 87 -26.70 2.87 -5.15
C LYS A 87 -27.41 2.89 -3.79
N GLU A 88 -26.79 3.48 -2.77
CA GLU A 88 -27.46 3.75 -1.48
C GLU A 88 -28.81 4.41 -1.76
N THR A 89 -29.86 3.89 -1.14
CA THR A 89 -31.19 4.50 -1.25
C THR A 89 -31.20 5.87 -0.56
N LYS A 90 -32.10 6.77 -0.97
CA LYS A 90 -32.23 8.12 -0.40
C LYS A 90 -32.48 8.08 1.12
N GLU A 91 -33.05 6.99 1.62
CA GLU A 91 -33.33 6.78 3.05
C GLU A 91 -32.08 6.36 3.83
N GLU A 92 -31.27 5.41 3.32
CA GLU A 92 -29.98 5.05 3.92
C GLU A 92 -29.06 6.26 4.05
N GLN A 93 -29.04 7.10 3.02
CA GLN A 93 -28.20 8.30 3.01
C GLN A 93 -28.66 9.33 4.07
N ARG A 94 -29.98 9.42 4.32
CA ARG A 94 -30.54 10.26 5.39
C ARG A 94 -30.23 9.69 6.77
N LEU A 95 -30.38 8.37 6.95
CA LEU A 95 -30.09 7.70 8.20
C LEU A 95 -28.62 7.87 8.59
N ARG A 96 -27.70 7.67 7.64
CA ARG A 96 -26.27 7.87 7.86
C ARG A 96 -25.92 9.30 8.30
N ARG A 97 -26.53 10.31 7.65
CA ARG A 97 -26.33 11.72 8.04
C ARG A 97 -26.88 12.01 9.43
N ARG A 98 -27.97 11.36 9.84
CA ARG A 98 -28.53 11.50 11.19
C ARG A 98 -27.60 10.88 12.23
N ILE A 99 -27.16 9.63 12.01
CA ILE A 99 -26.20 8.94 12.89
C ILE A 99 -24.90 9.76 13.04
N GLN A 100 -24.35 10.30 11.95
CA GLN A 100 -23.16 11.15 12.02
C GLN A 100 -23.39 12.42 12.85
N ARG A 101 -24.56 13.05 12.74
CA ARG A 101 -24.89 14.23 13.55
C ARG A 101 -25.06 13.89 15.03
N ASP A 102 -25.68 12.74 15.32
CA ASP A 102 -25.88 12.28 16.70
C ASP A 102 -24.55 11.93 17.36
N MET A 103 -23.64 11.26 16.65
CA MET A 103 -22.26 11.01 17.12
C MET A 103 -21.49 12.30 17.40
N ILE A 104 -21.52 13.29 16.49
CA ILE A 104 -20.85 14.57 16.70
C ILE A 104 -21.45 15.32 17.90
N ARG A 105 -22.77 15.21 18.10
CA ARG A 105 -23.45 15.81 19.24
C ARG A 105 -23.02 15.14 20.55
N GLU A 106 -23.00 13.81 20.61
CA GLU A 106 -22.51 13.05 21.77
C GLU A 106 -21.05 13.40 22.12
N GLU A 107 -20.16 13.48 21.12
CA GLU A 107 -18.77 13.91 21.31
C GLU A 107 -18.67 15.33 21.89
N PHE A 108 -19.52 16.25 21.42
CA PHE A 108 -19.54 17.63 21.91
C PHE A 108 -20.08 17.76 23.34
N TYR A 109 -21.09 16.98 23.73
CA TYR A 109 -21.62 16.99 25.11
C TYR A 109 -20.67 16.29 26.10
N ASN A 110 -19.98 15.23 25.70
CA ASN A 110 -18.99 14.56 26.54
C ASN A 110 -17.73 15.41 26.74
N GLY A 111 -17.29 16.17 25.72
CA GLY A 111 -16.13 17.07 25.84
C GLY A 111 -16.35 18.28 26.76
N ASN A 112 -17.59 18.70 27.02
CA ASN A 112 -17.88 19.81 27.93
C ASN A 112 -18.02 19.38 29.40
N ASN A 113 -18.22 18.08 29.70
CA ASN A 113 -18.27 17.58 31.08
C ASN A 113 -16.89 17.32 31.69
N GLU A 114 -15.83 17.16 30.88
CA GLU A 114 -14.45 17.00 31.38
C GLU A 114 -13.77 18.34 31.74
N ALA A 115 -14.37 19.48 31.38
CA ALA A 115 -13.81 20.82 31.65
C ALA A 115 -14.27 21.43 32.99
N THR A 116 -15.09 20.72 33.78
CA THR A 116 -15.66 21.24 35.04
C THR A 116 -15.55 20.26 36.22
N LEU A 117 -14.42 19.55 36.34
CA LEU A 117 -14.03 18.86 37.59
C LEU A 117 -12.60 19.25 37.99
#